data_AF-A0A8B6DBT7-F1
#
_entry.id   AF-A0A8B6DBT7-F1
#
_cell.length_a   1.000
_cell.length_b   1.000
_cell.length_c   1.000
_cell.angle_alpha   90.00
_cell.angle_beta   90.00
_cell.angle_gamma   90.00
#
_symmetry.space_group_name_H-M   'P 1'
#
loop_
_entity.id
_entity.type
_entity.pdbx_description
1 polymer ?
#
loop_
_entity_poly.entity_id
_entity_poly.type
_entity_poly.pdbx_seq_one_letter_code
_entity_poly.pdbx_strand_id
1 'polypeptide(L)'
;MASASGSYCGVCEAQDVVKAAAFWCPECNEGICTSCEKHHRASRGTRKHEVTSMDDYKQIPPIIASINQYCPEHDKKYQLYCSQHEQLCCPLCITTNHKKCDLLAIDEIVKTSRNSALFEIMEQNLKEMKNNIDRIVEDRRQNLEIIKQQRQGFQTDIKEMRAKINIHLDKLEQEIQQDLQAAEQKVMSQINRFVQKVSDHEKTIDELQNNIAATKRFATDLQTFFGGKMFEAKIQEEEKFMTSLIEDSGLQQIHLQCKLDNKMSDILSMTKIGEISVTTKPSTISMTTDREKQAQKRIPTISKTINDINLTLLKQFEISKGENGIGITGCTIMPSGKIIFVDQSNDRLVIHNDNGLFVCAIPVSHRPIDVTCIDENTVAVTHNAEPYYIEIINIVNKKNCKPDRKIQSVLRHYK
;
A
#
# COMPACT_ATOMS: atom_id res chain seq x y z
N MET A 1 -1.74 56.97 9.65
CA MET A 1 -2.42 57.31 8.39
C MET A 1 -1.33 57.57 7.38
N ALA A 2 -1.14 56.68 6.39
CA ALA A 2 -0.16 56.88 5.34
C ALA A 2 -0.69 57.96 4.40
N SER A 3 -0.15 59.17 4.49
CA SER A 3 -0.55 60.30 3.66
C SER A 3 -0.38 59.94 2.19
N ALA A 4 -1.32 60.39 1.36
CA ALA A 4 -1.39 60.19 -0.09
C ALA A 4 -0.27 60.95 -0.84
N SER A 5 0.98 60.79 -0.43
CA SER A 5 2.15 61.41 -1.04
C SER A 5 2.31 60.89 -2.47
N GLY A 6 1.89 61.70 -3.44
CA GLY A 6 2.04 61.43 -4.87
C GLY A 6 0.75 61.50 -5.69
N SER A 7 -0.44 61.56 -5.08
CA SER A 7 -1.69 61.70 -5.85
C SER A 7 -1.95 63.12 -6.36
N TYR A 8 -1.36 64.11 -5.69
CA TYR A 8 -1.48 65.53 -6.01
C TYR A 8 -0.11 66.13 -6.31
N CYS A 9 -0.13 67.28 -6.99
CA CYS A 9 1.08 67.97 -7.38
C CYS A 9 1.66 68.75 -6.19
N GLY A 10 2.81 68.30 -5.67
CA GLY A 10 3.46 68.91 -4.50
C GLY A 10 3.77 70.39 -4.69
N VAL A 11 4.17 70.79 -5.90
CA VAL A 11 4.43 72.21 -6.25
C VAL A 11 3.17 73.06 -6.18
N CYS A 12 2.02 72.54 -6.61
CA CYS A 12 0.75 73.27 -6.54
C CYS A 12 0.22 73.27 -5.10
N GLU A 13 0.38 72.17 -4.38
CA GLU A 13 0.00 72.08 -2.96
C GLU A 13 0.76 73.07 -2.10
N ALA A 14 2.06 73.28 -2.36
CA ALA A 14 2.88 74.31 -1.70
C ALA A 14 2.43 75.75 -1.99
N GLN A 15 1.55 75.94 -2.98
CA GLN A 15 0.94 77.23 -3.34
C GLN A 15 -0.56 77.26 -2.99
N ASP A 16 -1.02 76.35 -2.12
CA ASP A 16 -2.42 76.18 -1.74
C ASP A 16 -3.38 75.87 -2.91
N VAL A 17 -2.85 75.28 -4.00
CA VAL A 17 -3.61 74.89 -5.19
C VAL A 17 -3.65 73.36 -5.30
N VAL A 18 -4.84 72.78 -5.27
CA VAL A 18 -5.02 71.34 -5.45
C VAL A 18 -5.09 71.00 -6.94
N LYS A 19 -4.07 70.31 -7.44
CA LYS A 19 -4.05 69.72 -8.80
C LYS A 19 -3.58 68.28 -8.72
N ALA A 20 -4.24 67.39 -9.46
CA ALA A 20 -3.81 65.99 -9.56
C ALA A 20 -2.41 65.88 -10.17
N ALA A 21 -1.60 64.98 -9.62
CA ALA A 21 -0.32 64.62 -10.23
C ALA A 21 -0.59 63.80 -11.50
N ALA A 22 0.08 64.17 -12.58
CA ALA A 22 0.10 63.38 -13.82
C ALA A 22 1.41 62.57 -13.92
N PHE A 23 2.45 63.02 -13.20
CA PHE A 23 3.77 62.42 -13.20
C PHE A 23 4.33 62.30 -11.79
N TRP A 24 5.30 61.41 -11.61
CA TRP A 24 6.09 61.25 -10.40
C TRP A 24 7.56 61.51 -10.71
N CYS A 25 8.24 62.28 -9.85
CA CYS A 25 9.68 62.49 -9.90
C CYS A 25 10.33 61.75 -8.72
N PRO A 26 11.07 60.65 -8.95
CA PRO A 26 11.73 59.89 -7.89
C PRO A 26 12.79 60.68 -7.12
N GLU A 27 13.50 61.60 -7.77
CA GLU A 27 14.56 62.41 -7.16
C GLU A 27 14.00 63.51 -6.26
N CYS A 28 12.83 64.05 -6.59
CA CYS A 28 12.11 65.00 -5.73
C CYS A 28 11.18 64.28 -4.74
N ASN A 29 10.94 62.98 -4.92
CA ASN A 29 9.98 62.18 -4.15
C ASN A 29 8.59 62.84 -4.08
N GLU A 30 8.14 63.41 -5.20
CA GLU A 30 6.92 64.23 -5.27
C GLU A 30 6.13 63.99 -6.57
N GLY A 31 4.81 64.14 -6.47
CA GLY A 31 3.89 64.14 -7.61
C GLY A 31 3.89 65.50 -8.31
N ILE A 32 3.76 65.51 -9.63
CA ILE A 32 3.85 66.71 -10.47
C ILE A 32 2.71 66.71 -11.50
N CYS A 33 1.96 67.81 -11.61
CA CYS A 33 0.94 67.98 -12.66
C CYS A 33 1.56 68.38 -14.00
N THR A 34 0.81 68.26 -15.10
CA THR A 34 1.29 68.54 -16.47
C THR A 34 1.88 69.93 -16.66
N SER A 35 1.35 70.97 -15.98
CA SER A 35 1.91 72.32 -16.07
C SER A 35 3.23 72.46 -15.32
N CYS A 36 3.35 71.83 -14.15
CA CYS A 36 4.55 71.89 -13.33
C CYS A 36 5.67 71.03 -13.92
N GLU A 37 5.34 69.97 -14.64
CA GLU A 37 6.32 69.11 -15.31
C GLU A 37 7.15 69.88 -16.34
N LYS A 38 6.52 70.75 -17.15
CA LYS A 38 7.23 71.59 -18.12
C LYS A 38 8.24 72.51 -17.45
N HIS A 39 7.85 73.12 -16.34
CA HIS A 39 8.73 73.98 -15.54
C HIS A 39 9.83 73.18 -14.85
N HIS A 40 9.50 71.98 -14.37
CA HIS A 40 10.43 71.05 -13.77
C HIS A 40 11.55 70.66 -14.75
N ARG A 41 11.20 70.42 -16.02
CA ARG A 41 12.20 70.16 -17.07
C ARG A 41 12.95 71.40 -17.54
N ALA A 42 12.36 72.59 -17.45
CA ALA A 42 13.02 73.84 -17.83
C ALA A 42 13.99 74.38 -16.76
N SER A 43 13.73 74.07 -15.49
CA SER A 43 14.51 74.58 -14.36
C SER A 43 15.90 73.97 -14.30
N ARG A 44 16.93 74.80 -14.10
CA ARG A 44 18.34 74.36 -14.04
C ARG A 44 18.59 73.28 -12.98
N GLY A 45 17.86 73.32 -11.86
CA GLY A 45 18.01 72.40 -10.73
C GLY A 45 17.42 71.02 -10.97
N THR A 46 16.32 70.92 -11.73
CA THR A 46 15.51 69.69 -11.87
C THR A 46 15.44 69.16 -13.30
N ARG A 47 15.97 69.89 -14.29
CA ARG A 47 15.94 69.48 -15.72
C ARG A 47 16.56 68.12 -16.05
N LYS A 48 17.37 67.59 -15.15
CA LYS A 48 18.04 66.27 -15.31
C LYS A 48 17.31 65.14 -14.59
N HIS A 49 16.25 65.43 -13.83
CA HIS A 49 15.50 64.41 -13.12
C HIS A 49 14.70 63.55 -14.10
N GLU A 50 14.62 62.26 -13.79
CA GLU A 50 13.69 61.38 -14.48
C GLU A 50 12.27 61.66 -13.97
N VAL A 51 11.30 61.60 -14.88
CA VAL A 51 9.89 61.86 -14.57
C VAL A 51 9.09 60.78 -15.26
N THR A 52 8.33 60.03 -14.48
CA THR A 52 7.56 58.86 -14.92
C THR A 52 6.08 59.18 -14.84
N SER A 53 5.25 58.63 -15.73
CA SER A 53 3.80 58.83 -15.64
C SER A 53 3.26 58.24 -14.33
N MET A 54 2.18 58.81 -13.80
CA MET A 54 1.54 58.24 -12.60
C MET A 54 0.98 56.83 -12.85
N ASP A 55 0.62 56.50 -14.09
CA ASP A 55 0.12 55.17 -14.44
C ASP A 55 1.25 54.13 -14.41
N ASP A 56 2.44 54.47 -14.90
CA ASP A 56 3.61 53.59 -14.83
C ASP A 56 4.16 53.50 -13.39
N TYR A 57 4.17 54.61 -12.66
CA TYR A 57 4.59 54.63 -11.24
C TYR A 57 3.72 53.70 -10.38
N LYS A 58 2.41 53.67 -10.63
CA LYS A 58 1.48 52.75 -9.93
C LYS A 58 1.74 51.27 -10.21
N GLN A 59 2.43 50.93 -11.30
CA GLN A 59 2.80 49.54 -11.59
C GLN A 59 4.05 49.08 -10.83
N ILE A 60 4.81 50.01 -10.25
CA ILE A 60 5.99 49.67 -9.44
C ILE A 60 5.51 49.08 -8.10
N PRO A 61 6.01 47.91 -7.68
CA PRO A 61 5.63 47.34 -6.40
C PRO A 61 5.89 48.33 -5.24
N PRO A 62 4.97 48.47 -4.27
CA PRO A 62 5.10 49.45 -3.19
C PRO A 62 6.44 49.37 -2.43
N ILE A 63 6.97 48.16 -2.26
CA ILE A 63 8.27 47.94 -1.63
C ILE A 63 9.41 48.60 -2.41
N ILE A 64 9.37 48.55 -3.74
CA ILE A 64 10.36 49.18 -4.61
C ILE A 64 10.13 50.69 -4.70
N ALA A 65 8.86 51.12 -4.79
CA ALA A 65 8.48 52.53 -4.81
C ALA A 65 8.87 53.27 -3.51
N SER A 66 8.99 52.55 -2.40
CA SER A 66 9.38 53.09 -1.09
C SER A 66 10.89 53.22 -0.88
N ILE A 67 11.72 52.78 -1.82
CA ILE A 67 13.18 52.87 -1.71
C ILE A 67 13.60 54.34 -1.81
N ASN A 68 14.11 54.89 -0.69
CA ASN A 68 14.60 56.26 -0.64
C ASN A 68 15.92 56.40 -1.42
N GLN A 69 16.02 57.43 -2.27
CA GLN A 69 17.25 57.74 -3.01
C GLN A 69 18.29 58.50 -2.16
N TYR A 70 17.90 58.97 -0.98
CA TYR A 70 18.73 59.77 -0.09
C TYR A 70 19.02 59.03 1.21
N CYS A 71 20.24 59.22 1.72
CA CYS A 71 20.65 58.68 3.00
C CYS A 71 19.87 59.37 4.14
N PRO A 72 19.16 58.62 4.99
CA PRO A 72 18.34 59.20 6.06
C PRO A 72 19.17 59.89 7.14
N GLU A 73 20.41 59.48 7.36
CA GLU A 73 21.30 60.07 8.38
C GLU A 73 21.92 61.40 7.93
N HIS A 74 22.17 61.54 6.63
CA HIS A 74 23.01 62.62 6.09
C HIS A 74 22.30 63.52 5.08
N ASP A 75 21.08 63.15 4.66
CA ASP A 75 20.30 63.84 3.63
C ASP A 75 21.11 64.10 2.34
N LYS A 76 21.90 63.10 1.95
CA LYS A 76 22.71 63.11 0.72
C LYS A 76 22.32 61.94 -0.16
N LYS A 77 22.24 62.18 -1.47
CA LYS A 77 21.93 61.16 -2.47
C LYS A 77 22.92 60.00 -2.37
N TYR A 78 22.42 58.77 -2.48
CA TYR A 78 23.28 57.60 -2.59
C TYR A 78 24.09 57.65 -3.88
N GLN A 79 25.39 57.35 -3.78
CA GLN A 79 26.31 57.35 -4.93
C GLN A 79 27.11 56.06 -5.05
N LEU A 80 27.29 55.33 -3.94
CA LEU A 80 28.08 54.10 -3.89
C LEU A 80 27.29 52.98 -3.21
N TYR A 81 27.65 51.75 -3.52
CA TYR A 81 27.17 50.54 -2.88
C TYR A 81 28.34 49.84 -2.19
N CYS A 82 28.18 49.51 -0.91
CA CYS A 82 29.16 48.72 -0.18
C CYS A 82 28.86 47.24 -0.36
N SER A 83 29.77 46.49 -0.99
CA SER A 83 29.58 45.05 -1.23
C SER A 83 29.69 44.22 0.05
N GLN A 84 30.51 44.68 1.02
CA GLN A 84 30.72 43.98 2.28
C GLN A 84 29.53 44.09 3.24
N HIS A 85 28.80 45.21 3.19
CA HIS A 85 27.63 45.48 4.04
C HIS A 85 26.30 45.41 3.29
N GLU A 86 26.35 45.11 1.98
CA GLU A 86 25.21 45.04 1.07
C GLU A 86 24.24 46.23 1.16
N GLN A 87 24.77 47.45 1.22
CA GLN A 87 23.97 48.66 1.43
C GLN A 87 24.39 49.87 0.57
N LEU A 88 23.44 50.77 0.34
CA LEU A 88 23.67 52.04 -0.34
C LEU A 88 24.38 53.04 0.58
N CYS A 89 25.35 53.78 0.06
CA CYS A 89 26.19 54.73 0.78
C CYS A 89 26.19 56.11 0.09
N CYS A 90 26.02 57.16 0.89
CA CYS A 90 26.27 58.53 0.44
C CYS A 90 27.74 58.93 0.69
N PRO A 91 28.22 60.06 0.15
CA PRO A 91 29.61 60.49 0.34
C PRO A 91 30.08 60.59 1.81
N LEU A 92 29.18 60.95 2.72
CA LEU A 92 29.51 61.07 4.15
C LEU A 92 29.65 59.70 4.82
N CYS A 93 28.80 58.72 4.46
CA CYS A 93 28.89 57.34 4.98
C CYS A 93 30.26 56.70 4.70
N ILE A 94 30.91 57.03 3.59
CA ILE A 94 32.25 56.56 3.23
C ILE A 94 33.27 57.07 4.24
N THR A 95 33.17 58.36 4.58
CA THR A 95 34.14 59.03 5.46
C THR A 95 33.94 58.67 6.92
N THR A 96 32.78 58.18 7.32
CA THR A 96 32.49 57.80 8.70
C THR A 96 32.63 56.30 8.91
N ASN A 97 31.80 55.51 8.22
CA ASN A 97 31.56 54.10 8.55
C ASN A 97 32.17 53.12 7.53
N HIS A 98 32.41 53.56 6.29
CA HIS A 98 32.87 52.68 5.20
C HIS A 98 34.27 52.99 4.67
N LYS A 99 35.12 53.64 5.48
CA LYS A 99 36.48 54.09 5.09
C LYS A 99 37.38 52.98 4.53
N LYS A 100 37.17 51.74 4.96
CA LYS A 100 37.99 50.57 4.61
C LYS A 100 37.21 49.50 3.83
N CYS A 101 36.01 49.85 3.36
CA CYS A 101 35.16 48.89 2.67
C CYS A 101 35.36 48.95 1.16
N ASP A 102 35.08 47.83 0.50
CA ASP A 102 34.96 47.79 -0.95
C ASP A 102 33.66 48.49 -1.37
N LEU A 103 33.82 49.54 -2.16
CA LEU A 103 32.73 50.42 -2.61
C LEU A 103 32.68 50.43 -4.12
N LEU A 104 31.48 50.23 -4.66
CA LEU A 104 31.20 50.24 -6.09
C LEU A 104 30.33 51.45 -6.42
N ALA A 105 30.62 52.15 -7.52
CA ALA A 105 29.79 53.27 -7.94
C ALA A 105 28.41 52.76 -8.38
N ILE A 106 27.34 53.35 -7.84
CA ILE A 106 25.96 52.95 -8.19
C ILE A 106 25.76 53.10 -9.69
N ASP A 107 26.20 54.20 -10.30
CA ASP A 107 26.07 54.45 -11.75
C ASP A 107 26.72 53.36 -12.62
N GLU A 108 27.71 52.62 -12.11
CA GLU A 108 28.31 51.46 -12.80
C GLU A 108 27.46 50.21 -12.63
N ILE A 109 26.85 50.01 -11.45
CA ILE A 109 25.95 48.90 -11.15
C ILE A 109 24.61 49.04 -11.89
N VAL A 110 24.02 50.25 -11.94
CA VAL A 110 22.68 50.42 -12.51
C VAL A 110 22.67 50.18 -14.02
N LYS A 111 23.79 50.48 -14.70
CA LYS A 111 23.95 50.27 -16.16
C LYS A 111 23.77 48.82 -16.59
N THR A 112 24.06 47.85 -15.71
CA THR A 112 23.91 46.41 -15.98
C THR A 112 22.72 45.79 -15.24
N SER A 113 22.13 46.50 -14.27
CA SER A 113 21.05 45.98 -13.41
C SER A 113 19.74 45.64 -14.13
N ARG A 114 19.24 46.53 -15.02
CA ARG A 114 17.96 46.34 -15.73
C ARG A 114 17.99 45.17 -16.72
N ASN A 115 19.16 44.83 -17.25
CA ASN A 115 19.37 43.72 -18.18
C ASN A 115 20.18 42.59 -17.54
N SER A 116 20.20 42.51 -16.21
CA SER A 116 20.97 41.47 -15.54
C SER A 116 20.30 40.12 -15.76
N ALA A 117 21.09 39.12 -16.17
CA ALA A 117 20.65 37.74 -16.26
C ALA A 117 20.10 37.19 -14.93
N LEU A 118 20.33 37.90 -13.82
CA LEU A 118 19.81 37.57 -12.49
C LEU A 118 18.28 37.58 -12.45
N PHE A 119 17.61 38.57 -13.03
CA PHE A 119 16.14 38.59 -13.04
C PHE A 119 15.57 37.46 -13.90
N GLU A 120 16.18 37.18 -15.05
CA GLU A 120 15.78 36.04 -15.90
C GLU A 120 15.95 34.70 -15.15
N ILE A 121 17.05 34.51 -14.41
CA ILE A 121 17.28 33.33 -13.58
C ILE A 121 16.25 33.24 -12.45
N MET A 122 15.94 34.34 -11.78
CA MET A 122 14.93 34.37 -10.71
C MET A 122 13.54 34.02 -11.24
N GLU A 123 13.13 34.58 -12.38
CA GLU A 123 11.85 34.26 -13.02
C GLU A 123 11.78 32.78 -13.45
N GLN A 124 12.86 32.24 -14.00
CA GLN A 124 12.96 30.81 -14.37
C GLN A 124 12.83 29.91 -13.14
N ASN A 125 13.55 30.24 -12.05
CA ASN A 125 13.46 29.50 -10.78
C ASN A 125 12.03 29.53 -10.22
N LEU A 126 11.36 30.69 -10.23
CA LEU A 126 9.97 30.81 -9.78
C LEU A 126 9.01 29.97 -10.62
N LYS A 127 9.19 29.95 -11.94
CA LYS A 127 8.40 29.11 -12.85
C LYS A 127 8.62 27.62 -12.58
N GLU A 128 9.85 27.20 -12.33
CA GLU A 128 10.18 25.81 -11.99
C GLU A 128 9.57 25.41 -10.64
N MET A 129 9.70 26.25 -9.63
CA MET A 129 9.06 26.03 -8.33
C MET A 129 7.54 25.86 -8.47
N LYS A 130 6.89 26.74 -9.25
CA LYS A 130 5.45 26.64 -9.51
C LYS A 130 5.08 25.31 -10.17
N ASN A 131 5.80 24.90 -11.21
CA ASN A 131 5.54 23.63 -11.89
C ASN A 131 5.72 22.42 -10.94
N ASN A 132 6.73 22.45 -10.07
CA ASN A 132 6.92 21.40 -9.07
C ASN A 132 5.75 21.36 -8.07
N ILE A 133 5.26 22.52 -7.62
CA ILE A 133 4.07 22.61 -6.76
C ILE A 133 2.84 22.04 -7.47
N ASP A 134 2.59 22.41 -8.72
CA ASP A 134 1.45 21.92 -9.49
C ASP A 134 1.49 20.38 -9.63
N ARG A 135 2.68 19.81 -9.88
CA ARG A 135 2.88 18.34 -9.93
C ARG A 135 2.61 17.67 -8.58
N ILE A 136 3.06 18.27 -7.47
CA ILE A 136 2.81 17.75 -6.12
C ILE A 136 1.31 17.76 -5.84
N VAL A 137 0.62 18.86 -6.14
CA VAL A 137 -0.82 18.98 -5.91
C VAL A 137 -1.59 17.92 -6.71
N GLU A 138 -1.22 17.70 -7.97
CA GLU A 138 -1.89 16.71 -8.81
C GLU A 138 -1.66 15.27 -8.34
N ASP A 139 -0.43 14.89 -7.99
CA ASP A 139 -0.14 13.57 -7.40
C ASP A 139 -0.97 13.33 -6.13
N ARG A 140 -1.07 14.35 -5.26
CA ARG A 140 -1.83 14.22 -4.02
C ARG A 140 -3.32 14.09 -4.27
N ARG A 141 -3.86 14.77 -5.30
CA ARG A 141 -5.26 14.56 -5.74
C ARG A 141 -5.49 13.15 -6.25
N GLN A 142 -4.59 12.63 -7.09
CA GLN A 142 -4.69 11.26 -7.61
C GLN A 142 -4.59 10.23 -6.49
N ASN A 143 -3.68 10.43 -5.52
CA ASN A 143 -3.56 9.56 -4.36
C ASN A 143 -4.86 9.53 -3.53
N LEU A 144 -5.56 10.66 -3.37
CA LEU A 144 -6.86 10.70 -2.70
C LEU A 144 -7.92 9.86 -3.43
N GLU A 145 -7.95 9.90 -4.77
CA GLU A 145 -8.87 9.07 -5.56
C GLU A 145 -8.52 7.58 -5.46
N ILE A 146 -7.24 7.22 -5.47
CA ILE A 146 -6.79 5.83 -5.26
C ILE A 146 -7.26 5.32 -3.89
N ILE A 147 -7.10 6.12 -2.81
CA ILE A 147 -7.56 5.74 -1.47
C ILE A 147 -9.08 5.51 -1.45
N LYS A 148 -9.87 6.35 -2.15
CA LYS A 148 -11.33 6.17 -2.26
C LYS A 148 -11.68 4.88 -3.00
N GLN A 149 -10.98 4.57 -4.10
CA GLN A 149 -11.19 3.34 -4.87
C GLN A 149 -10.81 2.10 -4.05
N GLN A 150 -9.66 2.13 -3.36
CA GLN A 150 -9.24 1.05 -2.45
C GLN A 150 -10.29 0.80 -1.37
N ARG A 151 -10.83 1.85 -0.75
CA ARG A 151 -11.92 1.72 0.23
C ARG A 151 -13.15 1.01 -0.37
N GLN A 152 -13.54 1.36 -1.58
CA GLN A 152 -14.68 0.70 -2.26
C GLN A 152 -14.38 -0.76 -2.58
N GLY A 153 -13.15 -1.07 -3.04
CA GLY A 153 -12.68 -2.45 -3.24
C GLY A 153 -12.80 -3.27 -1.96
N PHE A 154 -12.20 -2.80 -0.86
CA PHE A 154 -12.27 -3.50 0.43
C PHE A 154 -13.70 -3.65 0.96
N GLN A 155 -14.58 -2.68 0.75
CA GLN A 155 -15.99 -2.81 1.13
C GLN A 155 -16.71 -3.92 0.35
N THR A 156 -16.38 -4.10 -0.92
CA THR A 156 -16.89 -5.19 -1.74
C THR A 156 -16.33 -6.53 -1.26
N ASP A 157 -15.01 -6.62 -1.06
CA ASP A 157 -14.33 -7.84 -0.61
C ASP A 157 -14.90 -8.34 0.73
N ILE A 158 -15.13 -7.44 1.69
CA ILE A 158 -15.73 -7.77 2.99
C ILE A 158 -17.14 -8.38 2.81
N LYS A 159 -17.95 -7.79 1.93
CA LYS A 159 -19.32 -8.29 1.66
C LYS A 159 -19.30 -9.63 0.96
N GLU A 160 -18.43 -9.80 -0.04
CA GLU A 160 -18.28 -11.06 -0.77
C GLU A 160 -17.80 -12.19 0.13
N MET A 161 -16.81 -11.92 1.00
CA MET A 161 -16.31 -12.89 1.95
C MET A 161 -17.41 -13.35 2.90
N ARG A 162 -18.20 -12.42 3.45
CA ARG A 162 -19.34 -12.75 4.30
C ARG A 162 -20.39 -13.58 3.56
N ALA A 163 -20.69 -13.23 2.31
CA ALA A 163 -21.65 -13.99 1.51
C ALA A 163 -21.17 -15.43 1.25
N LYS A 164 -19.89 -15.62 0.93
CA LYS A 164 -19.28 -16.95 0.75
C LYS A 164 -19.36 -17.79 2.03
N ILE A 165 -19.11 -17.19 3.19
CA ILE A 165 -19.24 -17.87 4.49
C ILE A 165 -20.68 -18.33 4.71
N ASN A 166 -21.67 -17.45 4.52
CA ASN A 166 -23.08 -17.81 4.69
C ASN A 166 -23.49 -18.96 3.76
N ILE A 167 -23.16 -18.87 2.47
CA ILE A 167 -23.46 -19.94 1.49
C ILE A 167 -22.83 -21.27 1.91
N HIS A 168 -21.62 -21.23 2.44
CA HIS A 168 -20.96 -22.45 2.91
C HIS A 168 -21.63 -23.03 4.15
N LEU A 169 -22.02 -22.19 5.13
CA LEU A 169 -22.73 -22.63 6.32
C LEU A 169 -24.11 -23.21 5.98
N ASP A 170 -24.86 -22.56 5.09
CA ASP A 170 -26.15 -23.08 4.59
C ASP A 170 -25.99 -24.45 3.94
N LYS A 171 -24.91 -24.65 3.17
CA LYS A 171 -24.59 -25.95 2.57
C LYS A 171 -24.30 -27.01 3.63
N LEU A 172 -23.47 -26.70 4.63
CA LEU A 172 -23.13 -27.65 5.70
C LEU A 172 -24.36 -28.02 6.54
N GLU A 173 -25.25 -27.05 6.79
CA GLU A 173 -26.54 -27.30 7.46
C GLU A 173 -27.41 -28.27 6.65
N GLN A 174 -27.53 -28.05 5.34
CA GLN A 174 -28.31 -28.94 4.47
C GLN A 174 -27.73 -30.36 4.42
N GLU A 175 -26.41 -30.49 4.36
CA GLU A 175 -25.73 -31.80 4.35
C GLU A 175 -26.02 -32.58 5.64
N ILE A 176 -25.85 -31.97 6.82
CA ILE A 176 -26.09 -32.69 8.08
C ILE A 176 -27.57 -33.00 8.31
N GLN A 177 -28.49 -32.16 7.81
CA GLN A 177 -29.93 -32.44 7.84
C GLN A 177 -30.29 -33.64 6.94
N GLN A 178 -29.69 -33.74 5.75
CA GLN A 178 -29.88 -34.88 4.86
C GLN A 178 -29.33 -36.17 5.48
N ASP A 179 -28.14 -36.12 6.09
CA ASP A 179 -27.55 -37.26 6.79
C ASP A 179 -28.42 -37.73 7.97
N LEU A 180 -28.95 -36.79 8.75
CA LEU A 180 -29.87 -37.08 9.85
C LEU A 180 -31.15 -37.77 9.34
N GLN A 181 -31.75 -37.23 8.28
CA GLN A 181 -32.95 -37.80 7.66
C GLN A 181 -32.69 -39.20 7.10
N ALA A 182 -31.54 -39.41 6.44
CA ALA A 182 -31.17 -40.72 5.92
C ALA A 182 -30.93 -41.75 7.04
N ALA A 183 -30.27 -41.34 8.13
CA ALA A 183 -30.07 -42.19 9.30
C ALA A 183 -31.39 -42.58 9.96
N GLU A 184 -32.30 -41.62 10.14
CA GLU A 184 -33.65 -41.85 10.67
C GLU A 184 -34.41 -42.85 9.79
N GLN A 185 -34.50 -42.60 8.48
CA GLN A 185 -35.21 -43.48 7.55
C GLN A 185 -34.65 -44.91 7.57
N LYS A 186 -33.32 -45.05 7.63
CA LYS A 186 -32.68 -46.36 7.72
C LYS A 186 -33.09 -47.10 8.98
N VAL A 187 -33.03 -46.45 10.15
CA VAL A 187 -33.44 -47.04 11.43
C VAL A 187 -34.93 -47.38 11.42
N MET A 188 -35.79 -46.47 10.97
CA MET A 188 -37.23 -46.71 10.84
C MET A 188 -37.54 -47.91 9.96
N SER A 189 -36.84 -48.06 8.81
CA SER A 189 -37.04 -49.20 7.92
C SER A 189 -36.67 -50.53 8.57
N GLN A 190 -35.61 -50.55 9.39
CA GLN A 190 -35.18 -51.73 10.13
C GLN A 190 -36.20 -52.13 11.20
N ILE A 191 -36.69 -51.16 11.98
CA ILE A 191 -37.71 -51.38 13.01
C ILE A 191 -39.01 -51.84 12.35
N ASN A 192 -39.47 -51.19 11.28
CA ASN A 192 -40.70 -51.57 10.58
C ASN A 192 -40.63 -53.00 10.03
N ARG A 193 -39.48 -53.41 9.49
CA ARG A 193 -39.29 -54.80 9.02
C ARG A 193 -39.35 -55.79 10.19
N PHE A 194 -38.79 -55.43 11.34
CA PHE A 194 -38.84 -56.26 12.54
C PHE A 194 -40.27 -56.37 13.09
N VAL A 195 -40.98 -55.25 13.22
CA VAL A 195 -42.39 -55.20 13.62
C VAL A 195 -43.25 -56.05 12.69
N GLN A 196 -43.05 -55.94 11.38
CA GLN A 196 -43.78 -56.76 10.41
C GLN A 196 -43.54 -58.26 10.64
N LYS A 197 -42.28 -58.66 10.81
CA LYS A 197 -41.93 -60.06 11.09
C LYS A 197 -42.63 -60.57 12.35
N VAL A 198 -42.57 -59.81 13.45
CA VAL A 198 -43.23 -60.20 14.72
C VAL A 198 -44.75 -60.25 14.56
N SER A 199 -45.36 -59.31 13.83
CA SER A 199 -46.81 -59.31 13.55
C SER A 199 -47.27 -60.50 12.69
N ASP A 200 -46.44 -60.99 11.78
CA ASP A 200 -46.77 -62.19 10.99
C ASP A 200 -46.76 -63.46 11.86
N HIS A 201 -45.85 -63.55 12.83
CA HIS A 201 -45.85 -64.61 13.84
C HIS A 201 -47.03 -64.50 14.82
N GLU A 202 -47.41 -63.28 15.23
CA GLU A 202 -48.62 -63.03 16.03
C GLU A 202 -49.87 -63.60 15.36
N LYS A 203 -50.08 -63.33 14.06
CA LYS A 203 -51.21 -63.90 13.30
C LYS A 203 -51.16 -65.43 13.24
N THR A 204 -49.97 -66.00 13.07
CA THR A 204 -49.79 -67.46 13.05
C THR A 204 -50.18 -68.08 14.39
N ILE A 205 -49.82 -67.43 15.50
CA ILE A 205 -50.21 -67.85 16.86
C ILE A 205 -51.73 -67.75 17.04
N ASP A 206 -52.37 -66.66 16.60
CA ASP A 206 -53.83 -66.51 16.66
C ASP A 206 -54.56 -67.60 15.86
N GLU A 207 -54.08 -67.91 14.66
CA GLU A 207 -54.60 -69.01 13.84
C GLU A 207 -54.45 -70.37 14.53
N LEU A 208 -53.29 -70.64 15.14
CA LEU A 208 -53.06 -71.86 15.92
C LEU A 208 -54.01 -71.96 17.11
N GLN A 209 -54.21 -70.87 17.86
CA GLN A 209 -55.15 -70.82 18.98
C GLN A 209 -56.58 -71.16 18.53
N ASN A 210 -57.04 -70.55 17.44
CA ASN A 210 -58.36 -70.81 16.85
C ASN A 210 -58.50 -72.27 16.40
N ASN A 211 -57.50 -72.81 15.71
CA ASN A 211 -57.48 -74.19 15.22
C ASN A 211 -57.46 -75.22 16.36
N ILE A 212 -56.73 -74.95 17.44
CA ILE A 212 -56.72 -75.79 18.64
C ILE A 212 -58.10 -75.78 19.30
N ALA A 213 -58.73 -74.61 19.44
CA ALA A 213 -60.07 -74.47 20.01
C ALA A 213 -61.12 -75.22 19.17
N ALA A 214 -61.06 -75.11 17.84
CA ALA A 214 -61.95 -75.82 16.93
C ALA A 214 -61.75 -77.34 17.01
N THR A 215 -60.49 -77.80 17.01
CA THR A 215 -60.15 -79.24 17.16
C THR A 215 -60.73 -79.79 18.45
N LYS A 216 -60.54 -79.11 19.59
CA LYS A 216 -61.10 -79.54 20.90
C LYS A 216 -62.62 -79.66 20.91
N ARG A 217 -63.33 -78.85 20.11
CA ARG A 217 -64.79 -78.76 20.14
C ARG A 217 -65.47 -79.69 19.15
N PHE A 218 -64.85 -79.93 18.00
CA PHE A 218 -65.52 -80.55 16.85
C PHE A 218 -64.81 -81.79 16.30
N ALA A 219 -63.55 -82.07 16.67
CA ALA A 219 -62.82 -83.21 16.14
C ALA A 219 -63.09 -84.50 16.93
N THR A 220 -62.90 -85.66 16.29
CA THR A 220 -62.95 -86.97 16.98
C THR A 220 -61.71 -87.20 17.84
N ASP A 221 -61.73 -88.23 18.71
CA ASP A 221 -60.59 -88.54 19.59
C ASP A 221 -59.29 -88.80 18.80
N LEU A 222 -59.37 -89.54 17.70
CA LEU A 222 -58.22 -89.83 16.85
C LEU A 222 -57.69 -88.57 16.14
N GLN A 223 -58.58 -87.73 15.62
CA GLN A 223 -58.22 -86.45 15.00
C GLN A 223 -57.61 -85.48 16.02
N THR A 224 -58.13 -85.48 17.26
CA THR A 224 -57.63 -84.67 18.37
C THR A 224 -56.22 -85.11 18.77
N PHE A 225 -55.97 -86.41 18.92
CA PHE A 225 -54.64 -86.93 19.25
C PHE A 225 -53.61 -86.58 18.17
N PHE A 226 -53.92 -86.86 16.90
CA PHE A 226 -52.99 -86.60 15.79
C PHE A 226 -52.79 -85.09 15.56
N GLY A 227 -53.89 -84.31 15.56
CA GLY A 227 -53.84 -82.85 15.45
C GLY A 227 -53.06 -82.20 16.60
N GLY A 228 -53.20 -82.72 17.83
CA GLY A 228 -52.41 -82.30 18.98
C GLY A 228 -50.91 -82.43 18.76
N LYS A 229 -50.46 -83.55 18.20
CA LYS A 229 -49.03 -83.74 17.85
C LYS A 229 -48.55 -82.77 16.76
N MET A 230 -49.41 -82.44 15.79
CA MET A 230 -49.09 -81.42 14.78
C MET A 230 -49.03 -80.01 15.38
N PHE A 231 -49.92 -79.66 16.31
CA PHE A 231 -49.88 -78.38 16.99
C PHE A 231 -48.66 -78.24 17.89
N GLU A 232 -48.28 -79.29 18.63
CA GLU A 232 -47.04 -79.31 19.44
C GLU A 232 -45.81 -78.95 18.59
N ALA A 233 -45.68 -79.55 17.40
CA ALA A 233 -44.54 -79.26 16.51
C ALA A 233 -44.53 -77.79 16.05
N LYS A 234 -45.67 -77.22 15.67
CA LYS A 234 -45.76 -75.81 15.25
C LYS A 234 -45.53 -74.84 16.40
N ILE A 235 -46.05 -75.13 17.60
CA ILE A 235 -45.80 -74.31 18.79
C ILE A 235 -44.30 -74.28 19.11
N GLN A 236 -43.61 -75.42 18.99
CA GLN A 236 -42.15 -75.46 19.18
C GLN A 236 -41.39 -74.60 18.16
N GLU A 237 -41.90 -74.43 16.93
CA GLU A 237 -41.30 -73.52 15.94
C GLU A 237 -41.46 -72.05 16.36
N GLU A 238 -42.65 -71.67 16.84
CA GLU A 238 -42.90 -70.31 17.34
C GLU A 238 -42.12 -69.99 18.63
N GLU A 239 -41.98 -70.95 19.54
CA GLU A 239 -41.15 -70.79 20.76
C GLU A 239 -39.66 -70.58 20.42
N LYS A 240 -39.15 -71.29 19.41
CA LYS A 240 -37.79 -71.08 18.92
C LYS A 240 -37.61 -69.69 18.34
N PHE A 241 -38.59 -69.19 17.59
CA PHE A 241 -38.59 -67.83 17.09
C PHE A 241 -38.59 -66.80 18.23
N MET A 242 -39.46 -66.95 19.23
CA MET A 242 -39.50 -66.05 20.39
C MET A 242 -38.18 -66.03 21.16
N THR A 243 -37.54 -67.20 21.31
CA THR A 243 -36.22 -67.32 21.95
C THR A 243 -35.15 -66.60 21.12
N SER A 244 -35.18 -66.74 19.80
CA SER A 244 -34.21 -66.07 18.92
C SER A 244 -34.32 -64.54 18.96
N LEU A 245 -35.50 -63.98 19.20
CA LEU A 245 -35.67 -62.52 19.36
C LEU A 245 -34.87 -61.94 20.52
N ILE A 246 -34.72 -62.72 21.60
CA ILE A 246 -33.99 -62.32 22.81
C ILE A 246 -32.49 -62.51 22.59
N GLU A 247 -32.09 -63.64 22.00
CA GLU A 247 -30.69 -64.00 21.79
C GLU A 247 -30.00 -63.14 20.72
N ASP A 248 -30.69 -62.84 19.62
CA ASP A 248 -30.13 -62.10 18.48
C ASP A 248 -30.11 -60.57 18.68
N SER A 249 -30.33 -60.09 19.91
CA SER A 249 -30.41 -58.66 20.20
C SER A 249 -31.49 -57.90 19.40
N GLY A 250 -32.55 -58.60 18.95
CA GLY A 250 -33.62 -58.02 18.14
C GLY A 250 -34.46 -56.95 18.85
N LEU A 251 -34.37 -56.89 20.18
CA LEU A 251 -35.12 -55.98 21.05
C LEU A 251 -34.29 -54.77 21.55
N GLN A 252 -33.18 -54.45 20.89
CA GLN A 252 -32.36 -53.30 21.26
C GLN A 252 -33.08 -51.97 21.01
N GLN A 253 -32.94 -51.04 21.95
CA GLN A 253 -33.44 -49.68 21.79
C GLN A 253 -32.44 -48.82 21.01
N ILE A 254 -32.86 -48.37 19.83
CA ILE A 254 -32.01 -47.55 18.94
C ILE A 254 -32.15 -46.07 19.31
N HIS A 255 -31.03 -45.39 19.48
CA HIS A 255 -30.97 -43.95 19.78
C HIS A 255 -30.15 -43.24 18.72
N LEU A 256 -30.69 -42.16 18.15
CA LEU A 256 -29.95 -41.28 17.24
C LEU A 256 -29.18 -40.23 18.05
N GLN A 257 -27.90 -40.07 17.75
CA GLN A 257 -27.06 -39.04 18.35
C GLN A 257 -26.40 -38.22 17.24
N CYS A 258 -26.57 -36.90 17.30
CA CYS A 258 -25.87 -35.94 16.45
C CYS A 258 -24.82 -35.20 17.27
N LYS A 259 -23.60 -35.11 16.76
CA LYS A 259 -22.51 -34.32 17.36
C LYS A 259 -22.09 -33.26 16.35
N LEU A 260 -22.25 -32.00 16.73
CA LEU A 260 -21.82 -30.87 15.92
C LEU A 260 -20.31 -30.68 16.01
N ASP A 261 -19.70 -30.15 14.95
CA ASP A 261 -18.28 -29.84 14.93
C ASP A 261 -17.97 -28.64 15.85
N ASN A 262 -16.94 -28.79 16.68
CA ASN A 262 -16.50 -27.78 17.63
C ASN A 262 -16.10 -26.46 16.93
N LYS A 263 -15.62 -26.52 15.69
CA LYS A 263 -15.23 -25.36 14.89
C LYS A 263 -16.38 -24.39 14.61
N MET A 264 -17.63 -24.84 14.72
CA MET A 264 -18.79 -23.94 14.63
C MET A 264 -18.79 -22.88 15.74
N SER A 265 -18.27 -23.24 16.93
CA SER A 265 -18.13 -22.29 18.03
C SER A 265 -17.00 -21.28 17.82
N ASP A 266 -15.97 -21.64 17.05
CA ASP A 266 -14.85 -20.76 16.74
C ASP A 266 -15.33 -19.51 15.98
N ILE A 267 -16.29 -19.67 15.05
CA ILE A 267 -16.90 -18.55 14.31
C ILE A 267 -17.57 -17.55 15.27
N LEU A 268 -18.26 -18.05 16.29
CA LEU A 268 -18.92 -17.22 17.30
C LEU A 268 -17.92 -16.56 18.26
N SER A 269 -16.72 -17.13 18.39
CA SER A 269 -15.66 -16.57 19.23
C SER A 269 -14.86 -15.45 18.56
N MET A 270 -15.05 -15.24 17.25
CA MET A 270 -14.34 -14.19 16.51
C MET A 270 -14.75 -12.79 16.97
N THR A 271 -13.77 -11.96 17.30
CA THR A 271 -13.98 -10.56 17.73
C THR A 271 -13.84 -9.53 16.62
N LYS A 272 -13.14 -9.90 15.54
CA LYS A 272 -12.90 -9.05 14.37
C LYS A 272 -12.87 -9.89 13.10
N ILE A 273 -13.36 -9.29 12.00
CA ILE A 273 -13.34 -9.91 10.67
C ILE A 273 -11.99 -9.65 9.97
N GLY A 274 -11.36 -8.52 10.27
CA GLY A 274 -10.07 -8.15 9.71
C GLY A 274 -9.50 -6.92 10.41
N GLU A 275 -8.32 -6.49 9.98
CA GLU A 275 -7.64 -5.30 10.48
C GLU A 275 -7.36 -4.33 9.32
N ILE A 276 -7.45 -3.04 9.62
CA ILE A 276 -7.08 -1.99 8.69
C ILE A 276 -5.73 -1.44 9.14
N SER A 277 -4.72 -1.56 8.28
CA SER A 277 -3.41 -0.94 8.48
C SER A 277 -3.17 0.12 7.42
N VAL A 278 -2.50 1.20 7.81
CA VAL A 278 -2.12 2.30 6.91
C VAL A 278 -0.61 2.31 6.79
N THR A 279 -0.11 2.04 5.59
CA THR A 279 1.33 2.05 5.31
C THR A 279 1.66 3.26 4.44
N THR A 280 2.62 4.06 4.90
CA THR A 280 3.12 5.19 4.13
C THR A 280 4.35 4.78 3.34
N LYS A 281 4.36 5.06 2.03
CA LYS A 281 5.55 4.94 1.18
C LYS A 281 5.94 6.32 0.65
N PRO A 282 7.24 6.59 0.46
CA PRO A 282 7.67 7.82 -0.20
C PRO A 282 7.03 7.94 -1.59
N SER A 283 6.62 9.15 -1.97
CA SER A 283 6.16 9.41 -3.34
C SER A 283 7.36 9.36 -4.29
N THR A 284 7.13 8.84 -5.50
CA THR A 284 8.13 8.76 -6.57
C THR A 284 8.21 10.05 -7.40
N ILE A 285 7.48 11.11 -7.04
CA ILE A 285 7.58 12.40 -7.72
C ILE A 285 9.03 12.89 -7.69
N SER A 286 9.58 13.11 -8.88
CA SER A 286 10.82 13.84 -9.07
C SER A 286 10.52 15.33 -9.32
N MET A 287 11.21 16.20 -8.57
CA MET A 287 11.19 17.65 -8.80
C MET A 287 12.25 18.00 -9.83
N THR A 288 11.86 18.77 -10.84
CA THR A 288 12.84 19.32 -11.78
C THR A 288 13.63 20.42 -11.09
N THR A 289 14.95 20.36 -11.18
CA THR A 289 15.85 21.49 -10.86
C THR A 289 16.71 21.77 -12.09
N ASP A 290 16.96 23.04 -12.43
CA ASP A 290 17.72 23.40 -13.64
C ASP A 290 19.16 22.84 -13.72
N ARG A 291 19.71 22.29 -12.61
CA ARG A 291 20.94 21.46 -12.67
C ARG A 291 20.76 20.23 -13.56
N GLU A 292 19.59 19.63 -13.58
CA GLU A 292 19.26 18.49 -14.46
C GLU A 292 19.08 18.92 -15.92
N LYS A 293 18.56 20.13 -16.18
CA LYS A 293 18.43 20.66 -17.54
C LYS A 293 19.76 21.13 -18.14
N GLN A 294 20.68 21.67 -17.34
CA GLN A 294 22.03 22.02 -17.81
C GLN A 294 22.88 20.79 -18.11
N ALA A 295 22.70 19.68 -17.36
CA ALA A 295 23.30 18.39 -17.69
C ALA A 295 22.75 17.82 -19.01
N GLN A 296 21.45 18.00 -19.29
CA GLN A 296 20.83 17.57 -20.54
C GLN A 296 21.18 18.46 -21.75
N LYS A 297 21.45 19.77 -21.56
CA LYS A 297 21.85 20.70 -22.64
C LYS A 297 23.29 20.51 -23.18
N ARG A 298 24.14 19.72 -22.51
CA ARG A 298 25.49 19.37 -23.00
C ARG A 298 25.53 18.09 -23.84
N ILE A 299 24.37 17.47 -24.10
CA ILE A 299 24.28 16.25 -24.90
C ILE A 299 23.64 16.62 -26.24
N PRO A 300 24.29 16.36 -27.40
CA PRO A 300 23.72 16.65 -28.70
C PRO A 300 22.43 15.85 -28.90
N THR A 301 21.43 16.51 -29.48
CA THR A 301 20.12 15.98 -29.86
C THR A 301 20.24 14.62 -30.57
N ILE A 302 19.70 13.55 -29.97
CA ILE A 302 19.29 12.35 -30.70
C ILE A 302 17.81 12.09 -30.38
N SER A 303 17.05 12.07 -31.47
CA SER A 303 15.63 11.74 -31.51
C SER A 303 15.39 10.29 -31.04
N LYS A 304 14.46 10.15 -30.10
CA LYS A 304 13.83 8.94 -29.54
C LYS A 304 14.22 7.58 -30.14
N THR A 305 15.02 6.86 -29.36
CA THR A 305 14.91 5.42 -29.06
C THR A 305 15.17 5.28 -27.56
N ILE A 306 14.47 4.41 -26.83
CA ILE A 306 14.85 4.07 -25.44
C ILE A 306 16.15 3.26 -25.52
N ASN A 307 17.25 3.97 -25.74
CA ASN A 307 18.60 3.44 -25.67
C ASN A 307 19.31 4.23 -24.59
N ASP A 308 20.01 3.51 -23.73
CA ASP A 308 20.84 3.97 -22.63
C ASP A 308 20.13 4.07 -21.26
N ILE A 309 19.42 3.00 -20.87
CA ILE A 309 19.53 2.56 -19.47
C ILE A 309 21.00 2.14 -19.31
N ASN A 310 21.81 3.03 -18.72
CA ASN A 310 23.16 2.65 -18.29
C ASN A 310 23.03 1.69 -17.10
N LEU A 311 22.87 0.40 -17.41
CA LEU A 311 22.95 -0.69 -16.45
C LEU A 311 24.43 -0.82 -16.04
N THR A 312 24.81 -0.11 -14.99
CA THR A 312 26.10 -0.38 -14.35
C THR A 312 25.96 -1.65 -13.55
N LEU A 313 26.62 -2.72 -13.99
CA LEU A 313 26.76 -3.94 -13.21
C LEU A 313 27.49 -3.60 -11.92
N LEU A 314 26.76 -3.53 -10.81
CA LEU A 314 27.33 -3.17 -9.51
C LEU A 314 28.19 -4.31 -8.96
N LYS A 315 27.66 -5.55 -9.01
CA LYS A 315 28.34 -6.76 -8.56
C LYS A 315 27.82 -7.97 -9.34
N GLN A 316 28.72 -8.90 -9.62
CA GLN A 316 28.41 -10.23 -10.15
C GLN A 316 29.13 -11.24 -9.27
N PHE A 317 28.44 -12.33 -8.94
CA PHE A 317 29.00 -13.41 -8.15
C PHE A 317 28.72 -14.73 -8.85
N GLU A 318 29.71 -15.62 -8.86
CA GLU A 318 29.52 -16.97 -9.34
C GLU A 318 29.01 -17.85 -8.20
N ILE A 319 28.02 -18.68 -8.52
CA ILE A 319 27.47 -19.66 -7.58
C ILE A 319 27.99 -21.03 -7.98
N SER A 320 28.55 -21.76 -7.01
CA SER A 320 29.08 -23.11 -7.23
C SER A 320 27.98 -24.08 -7.65
N LYS A 321 28.25 -24.90 -8.68
CA LYS A 321 27.34 -25.96 -9.13
C LYS A 321 27.12 -26.98 -8.01
N GLY A 322 25.85 -27.27 -7.69
CA GLY A 322 25.48 -28.40 -6.83
C GLY A 322 25.64 -29.76 -7.52
N GLU A 323 25.40 -30.85 -6.79
CA GLU A 323 25.55 -32.22 -7.30
C GLU A 323 24.66 -32.52 -8.52
N ASN A 324 23.47 -31.91 -8.59
CA ASN A 324 22.51 -32.06 -9.70
C ASN A 324 22.50 -30.86 -10.68
N GLY A 325 23.53 -30.02 -10.66
CA GLY A 325 23.50 -28.71 -11.32
C GLY A 325 22.82 -27.65 -10.46
N ILE A 326 22.52 -26.48 -11.05
CA ILE A 326 21.84 -25.38 -10.35
C ILE A 326 20.74 -24.77 -11.21
N GLY A 327 19.53 -24.70 -10.64
CA GLY A 327 18.36 -24.08 -11.25
C GLY A 327 17.90 -22.90 -10.42
N ILE A 328 18.48 -21.72 -10.67
CA ILE A 328 18.10 -20.49 -9.95
C ILE A 328 16.79 -19.99 -10.54
N THR A 329 15.74 -20.01 -9.73
CA THR A 329 14.36 -19.71 -10.14
C THR A 329 13.78 -18.47 -9.48
N GLY A 330 14.33 -18.08 -8.33
CA GLY A 330 13.95 -16.86 -7.60
C GLY A 330 15.09 -16.35 -6.72
N CYS A 331 15.07 -15.06 -6.40
CA CYS A 331 16.02 -14.46 -5.46
C CYS A 331 15.41 -13.27 -4.70
N THR A 332 15.91 -13.03 -3.50
CA THR A 332 15.53 -11.90 -2.66
C THR A 332 16.72 -11.42 -1.83
N ILE A 333 16.63 -10.19 -1.31
CA ILE A 333 17.62 -9.61 -0.42
C ILE A 333 16.92 -9.26 0.89
N MET A 334 17.40 -9.82 2.00
CA MET A 334 16.88 -9.49 3.32
C MET A 334 17.31 -8.08 3.75
N PRO A 335 16.58 -7.41 4.67
CA PRO A 335 17.01 -6.15 5.26
C PRO A 335 18.43 -6.17 5.86
N SER A 336 18.89 -7.34 6.31
CA SER A 336 20.25 -7.57 6.80
C SER A 336 21.34 -7.57 5.71
N GLY A 337 20.98 -7.42 4.43
CA GLY A 337 21.88 -7.45 3.28
C GLY A 337 22.22 -8.86 2.76
N LYS A 338 21.71 -9.91 3.40
CA LYS A 338 21.87 -11.30 2.94
C LYS A 338 21.07 -11.55 1.67
N ILE A 339 21.70 -12.18 0.68
CA ILE A 339 21.10 -12.55 -0.59
C ILE A 339 20.64 -14.00 -0.47
N ILE A 340 19.38 -14.27 -0.79
CA ILE A 340 18.80 -15.61 -0.76
C ILE A 340 18.32 -15.93 -2.16
N PHE A 341 18.66 -17.11 -2.66
CA PHE A 341 18.11 -17.60 -3.91
C PHE A 341 17.63 -19.04 -3.80
N VAL A 342 16.71 -19.38 -4.69
CA VAL A 342 16.13 -20.72 -4.81
C VAL A 342 17.05 -21.59 -5.65
N ASP A 343 17.51 -22.71 -5.10
CA ASP A 343 18.18 -23.78 -5.83
C ASP A 343 17.18 -24.92 -6.06
N GLN A 344 16.39 -24.78 -7.13
CA GLN A 344 15.29 -25.71 -7.43
C GLN A 344 15.79 -27.13 -7.71
N SER A 345 16.97 -27.29 -8.31
CA SER A 345 17.54 -28.59 -8.67
C SER A 345 17.96 -29.42 -7.46
N ASN A 346 18.10 -28.79 -6.29
CA ASN A 346 18.55 -29.42 -5.06
C ASN A 346 17.58 -29.16 -3.89
N ASP A 347 16.33 -28.77 -4.16
CA ASP A 347 15.25 -28.56 -3.19
C ASP A 347 15.67 -27.78 -1.94
N ARG A 348 16.34 -26.64 -2.15
CA ARG A 348 16.90 -25.83 -1.05
C ARG A 348 16.92 -24.34 -1.37
N LEU A 349 16.95 -23.53 -0.32
CA LEU A 349 17.36 -22.14 -0.39
C LEU A 349 18.84 -22.02 -0.10
N VAL A 350 19.53 -21.11 -0.77
CA VAL A 350 20.94 -20.83 -0.54
C VAL A 350 21.11 -19.38 -0.16
N ILE A 351 21.85 -19.14 0.91
CA ILE A 351 22.04 -17.83 1.52
C ILE A 351 23.49 -17.41 1.33
N HIS A 352 23.68 -16.21 0.78
CA HIS A 352 24.96 -15.54 0.65
C HIS A 352 24.93 -14.22 1.44
N ASN A 353 26.10 -13.71 1.81
CA ASN A 353 26.20 -12.36 2.33
C ASN A 353 26.16 -11.32 1.19
N ASP A 354 26.20 -10.05 1.57
CA ASP A 354 26.23 -8.86 0.69
C ASP A 354 27.46 -8.78 -0.23
N ASN A 355 28.48 -9.60 0.05
CA ASN A 355 29.68 -9.78 -0.76
C ASN A 355 29.64 -11.05 -1.62
N GLY A 356 28.48 -11.72 -1.69
CA GLY A 356 28.28 -12.91 -2.51
C GLY A 356 28.99 -14.16 -1.99
N LEU A 357 29.48 -14.16 -0.75
CA LEU A 357 30.06 -15.36 -0.13
C LEU A 357 28.96 -16.24 0.44
N PHE A 358 29.08 -17.55 0.20
CA PHE A 358 28.16 -18.55 0.74
C PHE A 358 28.14 -18.51 2.27
N VAL A 359 26.94 -18.46 2.84
CA VAL A 359 26.69 -18.51 4.28
C VAL A 359 26.17 -19.89 4.67
N CYS A 360 25.06 -20.32 4.07
CA CYS A 360 24.47 -21.64 4.32
C CYS A 360 23.44 -22.02 3.24
N ALA A 361 23.02 -23.29 3.27
CA ALA A 361 21.89 -23.78 2.52
C ALA A 361 20.84 -24.37 3.48
N ILE A 362 19.57 -24.09 3.20
CA ILE A 362 18.42 -24.54 3.98
C ILE A 362 17.60 -25.48 3.09
N PRO A 363 17.53 -26.79 3.39
CA PRO A 363 16.67 -27.70 2.65
C PRO A 363 15.21 -27.31 2.87
N VAL A 364 14.39 -27.42 1.83
CA VAL A 364 12.96 -27.17 1.89
C VAL A 364 12.16 -28.44 1.61
N SER A 365 10.91 -28.47 2.07
CA SER A 365 10.14 -29.70 2.14
C SER A 365 9.70 -30.22 0.76
N HIS A 366 9.55 -29.33 -0.22
CA HIS A 366 9.12 -29.63 -1.58
C HIS A 366 9.84 -28.72 -2.59
N ARG A 367 9.71 -29.02 -3.89
CA ARG A 367 10.40 -28.31 -4.96
C ARG A 367 10.06 -26.80 -4.99
N PRO A 368 11.01 -25.93 -4.64
CA PRO A 368 10.77 -24.49 -4.56
C PRO A 368 10.78 -23.82 -5.94
N ILE A 369 10.12 -22.67 -6.05
CA ILE A 369 10.01 -21.87 -7.29
C ILE A 369 10.52 -20.46 -7.10
N ASP A 370 9.98 -19.73 -6.13
CA ASP A 370 10.35 -18.35 -5.87
C ASP A 370 10.42 -18.09 -4.37
N VAL A 371 11.13 -17.04 -3.99
CA VAL A 371 11.35 -16.64 -2.60
C VAL A 371 11.20 -15.13 -2.45
N THR A 372 10.50 -14.70 -1.41
CA THR A 372 10.41 -13.30 -1.03
C THR A 372 10.65 -13.09 0.45
N CYS A 373 11.22 -11.95 0.80
CA CYS A 373 11.46 -11.56 2.19
C CYS A 373 10.19 -10.96 2.80
N ILE A 374 9.86 -11.38 4.02
CA ILE A 374 8.73 -10.85 4.80
C ILE A 374 9.23 -9.81 5.80
N ASP A 375 10.28 -10.14 6.55
CA ASP A 375 10.87 -9.31 7.60
C ASP A 375 12.36 -9.63 7.82
N GLU A 376 12.96 -9.13 8.90
CA GLU A 376 14.39 -9.29 9.19
C GLU A 376 14.88 -10.73 9.30
N ASN A 377 14.00 -11.69 9.62
CA ASN A 377 14.37 -13.09 9.84
C ASN A 377 13.52 -14.08 9.02
N THR A 378 12.47 -13.64 8.34
CA THR A 378 11.49 -14.57 7.75
C THR A 378 11.39 -14.42 6.23
N VAL A 379 11.27 -15.55 5.52
CA VAL A 379 11.03 -15.61 4.07
C VAL A 379 9.81 -16.46 3.74
N ALA A 380 9.13 -16.13 2.66
CA ALA A 380 8.09 -16.95 2.05
C ALA A 380 8.65 -17.63 0.80
N VAL A 381 8.43 -18.94 0.67
CA VAL A 381 8.84 -19.75 -0.47
C VAL A 381 7.63 -20.39 -1.11
N THR A 382 7.48 -20.26 -2.43
CA THR A 382 6.39 -20.93 -3.17
C THR A 382 6.87 -22.30 -3.65
N HIS A 383 6.04 -23.33 -3.50
CA HIS A 383 6.35 -24.69 -3.95
C HIS A 383 5.43 -25.11 -5.11
N ASN A 384 5.98 -25.86 -6.05
CA ASN A 384 5.21 -26.46 -7.15
C ASN A 384 4.98 -27.96 -6.86
N ALA A 385 4.26 -28.24 -5.78
CA ALA A 385 3.86 -29.58 -5.37
C ALA A 385 2.42 -29.52 -4.85
N GLU A 386 1.59 -30.51 -5.16
CA GLU A 386 0.21 -30.57 -4.66
C GLU A 386 0.15 -31.16 -3.23
N PRO A 387 -0.63 -30.55 -2.31
CA PRO A 387 -1.41 -29.31 -2.48
C PRO A 387 -0.49 -28.08 -2.60
N TYR A 388 -0.81 -27.13 -3.47
CA TYR A 388 0.01 -25.91 -3.62
C TYR A 388 0.03 -25.10 -2.34
N TYR A 389 1.21 -24.84 -1.78
CA TYR A 389 1.35 -24.11 -0.53
C TYR A 389 2.57 -23.17 -0.56
N ILE A 390 2.54 -22.17 0.34
CA ILE A 390 3.64 -21.25 0.60
C ILE A 390 4.26 -21.61 1.93
N GLU A 391 5.56 -21.91 1.96
CA GLU A 391 6.31 -22.23 3.18
C GLU A 391 6.88 -20.93 3.76
N ILE A 392 6.54 -20.63 5.02
CA ILE A 392 7.09 -19.48 5.75
C ILE A 392 8.24 -19.97 6.61
N ILE A 393 9.47 -19.60 6.24
CA ILE A 393 10.69 -20.10 6.86
C ILE A 393 11.34 -18.99 7.68
N ASN A 394 11.52 -19.26 8.97
CA ASN A 394 12.25 -18.39 9.87
C ASN A 394 13.75 -18.76 9.88
N ILE A 395 14.59 -17.82 9.46
CA ILE A 395 16.04 -17.91 9.33
C ILE A 395 16.69 -17.43 10.64
N VAL A 396 16.25 -17.95 11.80
CA VAL A 396 17.00 -17.77 13.05
C VAL A 396 18.04 -18.86 13.18
N ASN A 397 19.28 -18.45 13.27
CA ASN A 397 20.44 -19.33 13.30
C ASN A 397 20.40 -20.25 14.54
N LYS A 398 20.05 -21.54 14.37
CA LYS A 398 20.50 -22.67 15.22
C LYS A 398 20.00 -24.03 14.68
N LYS A 399 20.96 -24.87 14.26
CA LYS A 399 20.97 -26.36 14.25
C LYS A 399 20.73 -27.19 12.98
N ASN A 400 20.38 -26.66 11.81
CA ASN A 400 20.17 -27.51 10.61
C ASN A 400 21.15 -27.31 9.43
N CYS A 401 22.27 -26.61 9.61
CA CYS A 401 23.32 -26.58 8.58
C CYS A 401 24.11 -27.89 8.60
N LYS A 402 23.83 -28.80 7.66
CA LYS A 402 24.80 -29.85 7.32
C LYS A 402 25.99 -29.19 6.62
N PRO A 403 27.24 -29.43 7.06
CA PRO A 403 28.41 -28.92 6.34
C PRO A 403 28.51 -29.62 4.98
N ASP A 404 28.49 -28.83 3.92
CA ASP A 404 28.77 -29.30 2.56
C ASP A 404 30.27 -29.62 2.47
N ARG A 405 30.62 -30.90 2.31
CA ARG A 405 32.01 -31.42 2.42
C ARG A 405 32.88 -31.10 1.20
N LYS A 406 32.48 -30.20 0.30
CA LYS A 406 33.28 -29.82 -0.87
C LYS A 406 33.37 -28.31 -1.11
N ILE A 407 33.84 -27.55 -0.12
CA ILE A 407 34.50 -26.26 -0.37
C ILE A 407 35.78 -26.17 0.47
N GLN A 408 36.75 -27.02 0.12
CA GLN A 408 38.16 -26.80 0.47
C GLN A 408 39.01 -26.97 -0.79
N SER A 409 38.79 -26.13 -1.81
CA SER A 409 39.78 -25.99 -2.90
C SER A 409 39.50 -24.82 -3.87
N VAL A 410 39.12 -23.63 -3.42
CA VAL A 410 39.28 -22.42 -4.26
C VAL A 410 39.64 -21.22 -3.39
N LEU A 411 40.71 -21.37 -2.61
CA LEU A 411 41.51 -20.25 -2.10
C LEU A 411 42.90 -20.40 -2.73
N ARG A 412 43.02 -20.02 -4.01
CA ARG A 412 44.30 -19.75 -4.66
C ARG A 412 44.02 -18.95 -5.92
N HIS A 413 44.61 -17.77 -5.99
CA HIS A 413 44.56 -16.77 -7.06
C HIS A 413 43.35 -15.85 -6.98
N TYR A 414 43.46 -14.79 -6.17
CA TYR A 414 43.84 -13.46 -6.67
C TYR A 414 44.52 -12.70 -5.51
N LYS A 415 45.78 -12.32 -5.73
CA LYS A 415 46.47 -11.24 -5.06
C LYS A 415 46.24 -9.97 -5.86
#